data_AF-A0A180GPJ7-F1
#
_entry.id   AF-A0A180GPJ7-F1
#
_cell.length_a   1.000
_cell.length_b   1.000
_cell.length_c   1.000
_cell.angle_alpha   90.00
_cell.angle_beta   90.00
_cell.angle_gamma   90.00
#
_symmetry.space_group_name_H-M   'P 1'
#
loop_
_entity.id
_entity.type
_entity.pdbx_description
1 polymer ?
#
loop_
_entity_poly.entity_id
_entity_poly.type
_entity_poly.pdbx_seq_one_letter_code
_entity_poly.pdbx_strand_id
1 'polypeptide(L)'
;MASITPKVLEIDPTKDLASTETPPPTAVEEVAPIDTSDIGISEIEKTRKLEKLLADRPDKTELIEKNVLKPGNLDPSLQAKQAELSKNQLEDKLNAALAHRPEPEKLVKEGILTEEETAALKTH
;
A
#
# COMPACT_ATOMS: atom_id res chain seq x y z
N MET A 1 -21.89 7.58 33.68
CA MET A 1 -21.58 8.46 32.54
C MET A 1 -20.07 8.36 32.31
N ALA A 2 -19.61 7.53 31.37
CA ALA A 2 -18.18 7.40 31.08
C ALA A 2 -17.78 8.45 30.04
N SER A 3 -16.94 9.39 30.44
CA SER A 3 -16.43 10.47 29.61
C SER A 3 -15.34 9.94 28.69
N ILE A 4 -15.61 9.89 27.39
CA ILE A 4 -14.61 9.56 26.36
C ILE A 4 -13.90 10.87 26.02
N THR A 5 -12.67 11.03 26.51
CA THR A 5 -11.79 12.13 26.14
C THR A 5 -11.29 11.93 24.71
N PRO A 6 -11.46 12.90 23.79
CA PRO A 6 -10.83 12.83 22.48
C PRO A 6 -9.31 13.03 22.65
N LYS A 7 -8.52 12.09 22.12
CA LYS A 7 -7.07 12.24 21.97
C LYS A 7 -6.84 13.24 20.83
N VAL A 8 -6.58 14.50 21.19
CA VAL A 8 -6.15 15.54 20.25
C VAL A 8 -4.80 15.12 19.69
N LEU A 9 -4.70 14.93 18.36
CA LEU A 9 -3.39 14.94 17.70
C LEU A 9 -2.89 16.39 17.75
N GLU A 10 -1.89 16.63 18.58
CA GLU A 10 -1.11 17.86 18.57
C GLU A 10 -0.40 17.95 17.22
N ILE A 11 -0.84 18.91 16.42
CA ILE A 11 -0.12 19.33 15.22
C ILE A 11 0.83 20.41 15.71
N ASP A 12 2.09 20.06 15.98
CA ASP A 12 3.11 21.05 16.31
C ASP A 12 3.38 21.95 15.09
N PRO A 13 3.11 23.27 15.16
CA PRO A 13 3.56 24.20 14.15
C PRO A 13 4.95 24.71 14.54
N THR A 14 5.86 24.66 13.58
CA THR A 14 7.18 25.31 13.55
C THR A 14 8.28 24.69 14.42
N LYS A 15 9.15 23.91 13.76
CA LYS A 15 10.56 23.83 14.14
C LYS A 15 11.46 23.75 12.90
N ASP A 16 12.17 24.86 12.72
CA ASP A 16 13.46 25.04 12.05
C ASP A 16 13.59 24.82 10.54
N LEU A 17 13.62 25.95 9.86
CA LEU A 17 14.28 26.18 8.59
C LEU A 17 15.80 25.95 8.77
N ALA A 18 16.31 24.80 8.34
CA ALA A 18 17.74 24.55 8.19
C ALA A 18 18.01 23.91 6.83
N SER A 19 18.85 24.58 6.05
CA SER A 19 19.43 24.10 4.80
C SER A 19 20.18 22.77 4.98
N THR A 20 20.13 21.94 3.93
CA THR A 20 21.21 21.02 3.50
C THR A 20 21.87 20.12 4.55
N GLU A 21 21.53 18.83 4.53
CA GLU A 21 22.49 17.80 4.11
C GLU A 21 21.78 16.47 3.94
N THR A 22 21.80 15.99 2.70
CA THR A 22 21.51 14.63 2.29
C THR A 22 22.39 13.69 3.12
N PRO A 23 21.83 12.65 3.79
CA PRO A 23 22.67 11.60 4.34
C PRO A 23 23.45 10.95 3.18
N PRO A 24 24.76 10.72 3.31
CA PRO A 24 25.56 10.11 2.26
C PRO A 24 25.00 8.70 1.96
N PRO A 25 24.74 8.35 0.69
CA PRO A 25 24.36 7.00 0.33
C PRO A 25 25.57 6.07 0.57
N THR A 26 25.61 5.43 1.73
CA THR A 26 26.52 4.32 1.99
C THR A 26 25.94 3.07 1.33
N ALA A 27 26.51 2.74 0.17
CA ALA A 27 26.63 1.43 -0.47
C ALA A 27 25.55 0.37 -0.14
N VAL A 28 24.57 0.25 -1.05
CA VAL A 28 24.06 -1.07 -1.46
C VAL A 28 24.16 -1.09 -2.99
N GLU A 29 25.22 -1.72 -3.46
CA GLU A 29 25.55 -1.94 -4.86
C GLU A 29 24.74 -3.12 -5.38
N GLU A 30 23.57 -2.84 -5.95
CA GLU A 30 23.03 -3.61 -7.07
C GLU A 30 22.41 -2.59 -8.03
N VAL A 31 23.30 -1.93 -8.76
CA VAL A 31 22.95 -0.99 -9.83
C VAL A 31 22.30 -1.83 -10.92
N ALA A 32 20.96 -1.82 -11.00
CA ALA A 32 20.26 -2.21 -12.22
C ALA A 32 21.01 -1.58 -13.40
N PRO A 33 21.34 -2.34 -14.47
CA PRO A 33 22.26 -1.86 -15.49
C PRO A 33 21.76 -0.51 -15.98
N ILE A 34 22.56 0.53 -15.71
CA ILE A 34 22.29 1.87 -16.21
C ILE A 34 22.36 1.71 -17.73
N ASP A 35 21.21 1.74 -18.39
CA ASP A 35 21.14 1.64 -19.85
C ASP A 35 21.70 2.93 -20.44
N THR A 36 23.02 2.96 -20.62
CA THR A 36 23.76 4.06 -21.23
C THR A 36 23.62 4.10 -22.75
N SER A 37 22.73 3.29 -23.35
CA SER A 37 22.60 3.21 -24.81
C SER A 37 22.15 4.53 -25.44
N ASP A 38 21.48 5.42 -24.69
CA ASP A 38 20.92 6.68 -25.20
C ASP A 38 21.91 7.86 -25.28
N ILE A 39 23.15 7.73 -24.77
CA ILE A 39 24.12 8.83 -24.68
C ILE A 39 24.64 9.29 -26.07
N GLY A 40 24.50 8.46 -27.11
CA GLY A 40 24.99 8.74 -28.47
C GLY A 40 23.93 8.70 -29.58
N ILE A 41 22.64 8.59 -29.23
CA ILE A 41 21.58 8.33 -30.20
C ILE A 41 21.16 9.63 -30.88
N SER A 42 21.01 9.59 -32.20
CA SER A 42 20.53 10.73 -32.97
C SER A 42 19.11 11.11 -32.55
N GLU A 43 18.78 12.39 -32.60
CA GLU A 43 17.45 12.88 -32.19
C GLU A 43 16.30 12.14 -32.90
N ILE A 44 16.53 11.75 -34.16
CA ILE A 44 15.58 11.01 -35.01
C ILE A 44 15.34 9.57 -34.51
N GLU A 45 16.36 8.92 -33.96
CA GLU A 45 16.20 7.58 -33.41
C GLU A 45 15.51 7.61 -32.04
N LYS A 46 15.73 8.67 -31.25
CA LYS A 46 15.00 8.89 -29.99
C LYS A 46 13.50 9.07 -30.23
N THR A 47 13.11 9.87 -31.23
CA THR A 47 11.69 10.04 -31.56
C THR A 47 11.05 8.74 -32.01
N ARG A 48 11.71 7.96 -32.87
CA ARG A 48 11.23 6.63 -33.29
C ARG A 48 11.08 5.65 -32.13
N LYS A 49 12.04 5.63 -31.19
CA LYS A 49 11.95 4.81 -29.98
C LYS A 49 10.75 5.23 -29.11
N LEU A 50 10.58 6.53 -28.90
CA LEU A 50 9.47 7.07 -28.12
C LEU A 50 8.11 6.74 -28.75
N GLU A 51 7.97 6.92 -30.07
CA GLU A 51 6.75 6.56 -30.81
C GLU A 51 6.38 5.09 -30.61
N LYS A 52 7.37 4.19 -30.67
CA LYS A 52 7.16 2.77 -30.39
C LYS A 52 6.68 2.51 -28.96
N LEU A 53 7.32 3.13 -27.96
CA LEU A 53 6.94 2.97 -26.55
C LEU A 53 5.56 3.57 -26.24
N LEU A 54 5.17 4.64 -26.92
CA LEU A 54 3.83 5.21 -26.81
C LEU A 54 2.76 4.33 -27.45
N ALA A 55 3.09 3.63 -28.54
CA ALA A 55 2.19 2.65 -29.16
C ALA A 55 1.97 1.42 -28.26
N ASP A 56 3.00 0.97 -27.54
CA ASP A 56 2.95 -0.16 -26.62
C ASP A 56 2.45 0.22 -25.20
N ARG A 57 1.95 1.45 -25.00
CA ARG A 57 1.52 1.94 -23.68
C ARG A 57 0.27 1.17 -23.19
N PRO A 58 0.30 0.56 -22.00
CA PRO A 58 -0.88 -0.07 -21.40
C PRO A 58 -1.99 0.93 -21.05
N ASP A 59 -3.24 0.45 -21.10
CA ASP A 59 -4.40 1.24 -20.72
C ASP A 59 -4.44 1.55 -19.21
N LYS A 60 -5.10 2.65 -18.86
CA LYS A 60 -5.26 3.09 -17.46
C LYS A 60 -5.92 2.00 -16.60
N THR A 61 -6.91 1.30 -17.15
CA THR A 61 -7.63 0.21 -16.47
C THR A 61 -6.70 -0.95 -16.13
N GLU A 62 -5.87 -1.38 -17.06
CA GLU A 62 -4.89 -2.45 -16.82
C GLU A 62 -3.89 -2.08 -15.72
N LEU A 63 -3.45 -0.81 -15.67
CA LEU A 63 -2.56 -0.35 -14.61
C LEU A 63 -3.23 -0.36 -13.23
N ILE A 64 -4.54 -0.13 -13.16
CA ILE A 64 -5.32 -0.22 -11.92
C ILE A 64 -5.47 -1.68 -11.49
N GLU A 65 -5.80 -2.56 -12.42
CA GLU A 65 -5.94 -4.01 -12.16
C GLU A 65 -4.63 -4.63 -11.70
N LYS A 66 -3.51 -4.23 -12.30
CA LYS A 66 -2.16 -4.63 -11.89
C LYS A 66 -1.67 -3.90 -10.62
N ASN A 67 -2.51 -3.08 -10.00
CA ASN A 67 -2.23 -2.30 -8.78
C ASN A 67 -1.01 -1.37 -8.89
N VAL A 68 -0.61 -1.02 -10.11
CA VAL A 68 0.45 -0.05 -10.41
C VAL A 68 -0.07 1.37 -10.22
N LEU A 69 -1.28 1.66 -10.70
CA LEU A 69 -1.99 2.92 -10.49
C LEU A 69 -3.11 2.70 -9.48
N LYS A 70 -3.22 3.53 -8.43
CA LYS A 70 -4.38 3.40 -7.53
C LYS A 70 -5.64 3.95 -8.21
N PRO A 71 -6.81 3.32 -8.00
CA PRO A 71 -8.06 3.82 -8.56
C PRO A 71 -8.45 5.16 -7.95
N GLY A 72 -9.05 6.03 -8.77
CA GLY A 72 -9.63 7.30 -8.32
C GLY A 72 -9.12 8.52 -9.08
N ASN A 73 -9.64 9.68 -8.69
CA ASN A 73 -9.27 11.01 -9.21
C ASN A 73 -8.70 11.91 -8.09
N LEU A 74 -8.16 11.30 -7.04
CA LEU A 74 -7.53 12.03 -5.94
C LEU A 74 -6.16 12.55 -6.37
N ASP A 75 -5.74 13.67 -5.78
CA ASP A 75 -4.41 14.22 -6.00
C ASP A 75 -3.32 13.19 -5.62
N PRO A 76 -2.27 13.00 -6.44
CA PRO A 76 -1.17 12.10 -6.14
C PRO A 76 -0.52 12.33 -4.76
N SER A 77 -0.48 13.57 -4.27
CA SER A 77 0.08 13.92 -2.96
C SER A 77 -0.74 13.39 -1.79
N LEU A 78 -2.06 13.25 -1.96
CA LEU A 78 -2.98 12.80 -0.90
C LEU A 78 -3.21 11.28 -0.91
N GLN A 79 -2.87 10.60 -2.00
CA GLN A 79 -3.11 9.17 -2.17
C GLN A 79 -2.44 8.33 -1.07
N ALA A 80 -1.22 8.70 -0.66
CA ALA A 80 -0.51 8.03 0.42
C ALA A 80 -1.25 8.14 1.75
N LYS A 81 -1.77 9.34 2.08
CA LYS A 81 -2.52 9.59 3.31
C LYS A 81 -3.87 8.90 3.34
N GLN A 82 -4.56 8.84 2.21
CA GLN A 82 -5.78 8.06 2.07
C GLN A 82 -5.53 6.57 2.30
N ALA A 83 -4.45 6.03 1.72
CA ALA A 83 -4.08 4.62 1.90
C ALA A 83 -3.75 4.31 3.37
N GLU A 84 -2.96 5.16 4.02
CA GLU A 84 -2.61 5.07 5.45
C GLU A 84 -3.87 5.04 6.34
N LEU A 85 -4.81 5.97 6.12
CA LEU A 85 -6.08 5.99 6.83
C LEU A 85 -6.90 4.72 6.60
N SER A 86 -7.03 4.28 5.35
CA SER A 86 -7.80 3.08 5.02
C SER A 86 -7.22 1.82 5.65
N LYS A 87 -5.88 1.74 5.74
CA LYS A 87 -5.17 0.65 6.39
C LYS A 87 -5.45 0.64 7.89
N ASN A 88 -5.31 1.77 8.57
CA ASN A 88 -5.57 1.87 10.01
C ASN A 88 -7.03 1.51 10.33
N GLN A 89 -8.00 1.98 9.53
CA GLN A 89 -9.40 1.60 9.69
C GLN A 89 -9.62 0.09 9.50
N LEU A 90 -8.90 -0.54 8.57
CA LEU A 90 -8.98 -1.98 8.36
C LEU A 90 -8.37 -2.74 9.54
N GLU A 91 -7.23 -2.29 10.05
CA GLU A 91 -6.58 -2.85 11.23
C GLU A 91 -7.49 -2.78 12.45
N ASP A 92 -8.09 -1.63 12.72
CA ASP A 92 -9.03 -1.46 13.84
C ASP A 92 -10.25 -2.39 13.72
N LYS A 93 -10.83 -2.49 12.51
CA LYS A 93 -11.95 -3.41 12.24
C LYS A 93 -11.55 -4.86 12.42
N LEU A 94 -10.38 -5.24 11.93
CA LEU A 94 -9.85 -6.59 12.05
C LEU A 94 -9.61 -6.93 13.52
N ASN A 95 -8.98 -6.04 14.28
CA ASN A 95 -8.73 -6.21 15.71
C ASN A 95 -10.05 -6.39 16.49
N ALA A 96 -11.07 -5.59 16.17
CA ALA A 96 -12.39 -5.74 16.77
C ALA A 96 -13.03 -7.09 16.43
N ALA A 97 -12.94 -7.54 15.18
CA ALA A 97 -13.48 -8.83 14.74
C ALA A 97 -12.74 -10.02 15.37
N LEU A 98 -11.41 -9.92 15.53
CA LEU A 98 -10.59 -10.93 16.19
C LEU A 98 -10.89 -11.02 17.69
N ALA A 99 -11.12 -9.88 18.36
CA ALA A 99 -11.49 -9.87 19.78
C ALA A 99 -12.85 -10.54 20.03
N HIS A 100 -13.77 -10.49 19.06
CA HIS A 100 -15.09 -11.13 19.13
C HIS A 100 -15.16 -12.45 18.37
N ARG A 101 -14.01 -13.04 18.03
CA ARG A 101 -13.94 -14.29 17.27
C ARG A 101 -14.73 -15.40 18.00
N PRO A 102 -15.78 -15.98 17.39
CA PRO A 102 -16.55 -17.04 18.02
C PRO A 102 -15.72 -18.31 18.22
N GLU A 103 -15.92 -18.97 19.35
CA GLU A 103 -15.38 -20.30 19.61
C GLU A 103 -15.96 -21.33 18.64
N PRO A 104 -15.19 -22.35 18.23
CA PRO A 104 -15.63 -23.36 17.27
C PRO A 104 -16.90 -24.10 17.75
N GLU A 105 -17.06 -24.28 19.07
CA GLU A 105 -18.25 -24.92 19.65
C GLU A 105 -19.53 -24.09 19.46
N LYS A 106 -19.42 -22.76 19.41
CA LYS A 106 -20.55 -21.89 19.10
C LYS A 106 -20.94 -22.02 17.63
N LEU A 107 -19.96 -22.17 16.74
CA LEU A 107 -20.21 -22.37 15.30
C LEU A 107 -20.90 -23.70 14.99
N VAL A 108 -20.62 -24.77 15.75
CA VAL A 108 -21.36 -26.05 15.64
C VAL A 108 -22.82 -25.89 16.06
N LYS A 109 -23.08 -25.18 17.16
CA LYS A 109 -24.44 -24.91 17.64
C LYS A 109 -25.26 -24.10 16.64
N GLU A 110 -24.61 -23.21 15.90
CA GLU A 110 -25.21 -22.42 14.83
C GLU A 110 -25.31 -23.19 13.49
N GLY A 111 -24.80 -24.43 13.43
CA GLY A 111 -24.84 -25.27 12.22
C GLY A 111 -23.88 -24.83 11.11
N ILE A 112 -22.92 -23.95 11.42
CA ILE A 112 -21.92 -23.44 10.46
C ILE A 112 -20.76 -24.43 10.30
N LEU A 113 -20.41 -25.14 11.37
CA LEU A 113 -19.29 -26.08 11.43
C LEU A 113 -19.78 -27.47 11.84
N THR A 114 -19.20 -28.54 11.28
CA THR A 114 -19.52 -29.90 11.71
C THR A 114 -18.69 -30.34 12.92
N GLU A 115 -19.19 -31.34 13.66
CA GLU A 115 -18.47 -31.88 14.83
C GLU A 115 -17.12 -32.51 14.43
N GLU A 116 -17.05 -33.16 13.26
CA GLU A 116 -15.81 -33.74 12.73
C GLU A 116 -14.76 -32.67 12.41
N GLU A 117 -15.17 -31.56 11.79
CA GLU A 117 -14.28 -30.43 11.49
C GLU A 117 -13.79 -29.73 12.76
N THR A 118 -14.62 -29.63 13.82
CA THR A 118 -14.14 -29.11 15.11
C THR A 118 -13.12 -30.01 15.79
N ALA A 119 -13.26 -31.32 15.67
CA ALA A 119 -12.32 -32.27 16.26
C ALA A 119 -10.95 -32.15 15.59
N ALA A 120 -10.91 -31.98 14.26
CA ALA A 120 -9.68 -31.78 13.50
C ALA A 120 -8.97 -30.44 13.83
N LEU A 121 -9.73 -29.38 14.15
CA LEU A 121 -9.17 -28.08 14.53
C LEU A 121 -8.57 -28.07 15.95
N LYS A 122 -8.98 -28.98 16.84
CA LYS A 122 -8.45 -29.08 18.21
C LYS A 122 -7.13 -29.85 18.29
N THR A 123 -6.71 -30.54 17.22
CA THR A 123 -5.54 -31.45 17.21
C THR A 123 -4.24 -30.84 16.69
N HIS A 124 -4.24 -29.58 16.25
CA HIS A 124 -3.07 -28.83 15.78
C HIS A 124 -2.82 -27.60 16.65
#